data_AF-A0A143QCA6-F1
#
_entry.id   AF-A0A143QCA6-F1
#
_cell.length_a   1.000
_cell.length_b   1.000
_cell.length_c   1.000
_cell.angle_alpha   90.00
_cell.angle_beta   90.00
_cell.angle_gamma   90.00
#
_symmetry.space_group_name_H-M   'P 1'
#
loop_
_entity.id
_entity.type
_entity.pdbx_description
1 polymer ?
#
loop_
_entity_poly.entity_id
_entity_poly.type
_entity_poly.pdbx_seq_one_letter_code
_entity_poly.pdbx_strand_id
1 'polypeptide(L)' 'MPDTTTHTDCIERGTTPCHGTVEPRMSLSGSGTPFSRCDRHWDARLDREEEIRRRYPQHPPADFDPTYAGERWDED' A
#
# COMPACT_ATOMS: atom_id res chain seq x y z
N MET A 1 9.74 -10.19 26.12
CA MET A 1 10.48 -11.09 25.22
C MET A 1 10.42 -10.44 23.85
N PRO A 2 11.49 -9.86 23.28
CA PRO A 2 11.40 -9.30 21.94
C PRO A 2 11.36 -10.44 20.93
N ASP A 3 10.17 -10.69 20.37
CA ASP A 3 9.96 -11.61 19.24
C ASP A 3 10.88 -11.20 18.10
N THR A 4 11.93 -11.99 17.88
CA THR A 4 12.78 -11.86 16.70
C THR A 4 12.07 -12.60 15.56
N THR A 5 11.03 -11.97 15.01
CA THR A 5 10.36 -12.46 13.80
C THR A 5 11.42 -12.63 12.71
N THR A 6 11.56 -13.85 12.21
CA THR A 6 12.68 -14.24 11.36
C THR A 6 12.41 -13.73 9.94
N HIS A 7 13.45 -13.48 9.14
CA HIS A 7 13.35 -13.07 7.73
C HIS A 7 12.35 -13.94 6.92
N THR A 8 12.18 -15.21 7.30
CA THR A 8 11.22 -16.18 6.75
C THR A 8 9.75 -15.79 6.89
N ASP A 9 9.41 -14.99 7.90
CA ASP A 9 8.04 -14.54 8.17
C ASP A 9 7.63 -13.33 7.32
N CYS A 10 8.56 -12.78 6.53
CA CYS A 10 8.25 -11.71 5.60
C CYS A 10 7.31 -12.22 4.49
N ILE A 11 6.18 -11.52 4.28
CA ILE A 11 5.22 -11.85 3.22
C ILE A 11 5.81 -11.71 1.81
N GLU A 12 6.82 -10.85 1.64
CA GLU A 12 7.49 -10.60 0.36
C GLU A 12 8.83 -11.34 0.22
N ARG A 13 9.05 -12.37 1.03
CA ARG A 13 10.23 -13.24 0.85
C ARG A 13 10.26 -13.80 -0.57
N GLY A 14 11.42 -13.73 -1.22
CA GLY A 14 11.64 -14.31 -2.55
C GLY A 14 11.37 -13.38 -3.74
N THR A 15 10.77 -12.20 -3.56
CA THR A 15 10.74 -11.18 -4.63
C THR A 15 12.06 -10.44 -4.72
N THR A 16 12.59 -10.03 -3.57
CA THR A 16 13.91 -9.41 -3.39
C THR A 16 14.50 -9.82 -2.03
N PRO A 17 15.83 -9.72 -1.82
CA PRO A 17 16.43 -10.04 -0.53
C PRO A 17 15.86 -9.14 0.58
N CYS A 18 15.29 -9.71 1.65
CA CYS A 18 14.83 -8.89 2.77
C CYS A 18 16.05 -8.27 3.49
N HIS A 19 15.83 -7.12 4.11
CA HIS A 19 16.87 -6.42 4.85
C HIS A 19 16.22 -5.65 6.00
N GLY A 20 16.85 -5.69 7.18
CA GLY A 20 16.32 -5.09 8.39
C GLY A 20 15.45 -6.03 9.23
N THR A 21 14.71 -5.47 10.18
CA THR A 21 13.87 -6.20 11.13
C THR A 21 12.53 -6.53 10.48
N VAL A 22 12.04 -7.76 10.68
CA VAL A 22 10.68 -8.13 10.29
C VAL A 22 9.74 -7.79 11.43
N GLU A 23 8.75 -6.94 11.16
CA GLU A 23 7.75 -6.54 12.15
C GLU A 23 6.36 -6.58 11.52
N PRO A 24 5.29 -6.83 12.31
CA PRO A 24 3.92 -6.71 11.83
C PRO A 24 3.62 -5.24 11.51
N ARG A 25 3.44 -4.91 10.23
CA ARG A 25 3.07 -3.57 9.76
C ARG A 25 1.62 -3.54 9.30
N MET A 26 0.88 -2.48 9.66
CA MET A 26 -0.52 -2.32 9.25
C MET A 26 -0.65 -2.23 7.72
N SER A 27 -1.73 -2.79 7.18
CA SER A 27 -2.03 -2.68 5.75
C SER A 27 -2.44 -1.25 5.37
N LEU A 28 -1.84 -0.73 4.28
CA LEU A 28 -2.18 0.57 3.72
C LEU A 28 -3.50 0.54 2.92
N SER A 29 -3.94 -0.65 2.52
CA SER A 29 -5.17 -0.88 1.74
C SER A 29 -6.47 -0.81 2.56
N GLY A 30 -6.41 -0.38 3.82
CA GLY A 30 -7.59 -0.24 4.69
C GLY A 30 -8.20 -1.56 5.20
N SER A 31 -7.59 -2.71 4.90
CA SER A 31 -8.11 -4.03 5.27
C SER A 31 -8.03 -4.34 6.77
N GLY A 32 -7.32 -3.52 7.57
CA GLY A 32 -7.16 -3.71 9.01
C GLY A 32 -6.24 -4.87 9.42
N THR A 33 -5.87 -5.74 8.48
CA THR A 33 -4.95 -6.86 8.73
C THR A 33 -3.50 -6.37 8.76
N PRO A 34 -2.72 -6.67 9.81
CA PRO A 34 -1.27 -6.47 9.81
C PRO A 34 -0.58 -7.58 9.01
N PHE A 35 0.48 -7.22 8.30
CA PHE A 35 1.31 -8.17 7.58
C PHE A 35 2.78 -7.98 7.98
N SER A 36 3.45 -9.09 8.27
CA SER A 36 4.87 -9.09 8.62
C SER A 36 5.73 -8.72 7.41
N ARG A 37 6.47 -7.62 7.51
CA ARG A 37 7.38 -7.12 6.47
C ARG A 37 8.72 -6.71 7.09
N CYS A 38 9.80 -6.91 6.34
CA CYS A 38 11.08 -6.32 6.70
C CYS A 38 11.09 -4.81 6.42
N ASP A 39 12.02 -4.07 7.02
CA ASP A 39 12.17 -2.62 6.79
C ASP A 39 12.27 -2.27 5.30
N ARG A 40 13.11 -2.98 4.54
CA ARG A 40 13.24 -2.74 3.09
C ARG A 40 11.92 -2.91 2.33
N HIS A 41 11.17 -3.97 2.61
CA HIS A 41 9.90 -4.22 1.93
C HIS A 41 8.81 -3.27 2.41
N TRP A 42 8.92 -2.78 3.64
CA TRP A 42 8.05 -1.74 4.15
C TRP A 42 8.27 -0.41 3.43
N ASP A 43 9.53 0.02 3.27
CA ASP A 43 9.87 1.23 2.51
C ASP A 43 9.39 1.12 1.05
N ALA A 44 9.67 0.00 0.39
CA ALA A 44 9.21 -0.23 -0.99
C ALA A 44 7.66 -0.18 -1.11
N ARG A 45 6.94 -0.65 -0.08
CA ARG A 45 5.48 -0.59 -0.05
C ARG A 45 4.96 0.83 0.13
N LEU A 46 5.66 1.67 0.91
CA LEU A 46 5.35 3.10 1.09
C LEU A 46 5.58 3.88 -0.21
N ASP A 47 6.70 3.65 -0.89
CA ASP A 47 6.99 4.28 -2.18
C ASP A 47 5.91 3.94 -3.22
N ARG A 48 5.52 2.66 -3.27
CA ARG A 48 4.42 2.20 -4.14
C ARG A 48 3.09 2.86 -3.79
N GLU A 49 2.80 3.03 -2.51
CA GLU A 49 1.58 3.70 -2.05
C GLU A 49 1.54 5.16 -2.49
N GLU A 50 2.66 5.88 -2.34
CA GLU A 50 2.78 7.27 -2.76
C GLU A 50 2.63 7.40 -4.29
N GLU A 51 3.25 6.52 -5.06
CA GLU A 51 3.07 6.46 -6.52
C GLU A 51 1.59 6.25 -6.90
N ILE A 52 0.90 5.33 -6.21
CA ILE A 52 -0.52 5.06 -6.43
C ILE A 52 -1.36 6.29 -6.11
N ARG A 53 -1.12 6.95 -4.97
CA ARG A 53 -1.86 8.17 -4.57
C ARG A 53 -1.65 9.32 -5.54
N ARG A 54 -0.43 9.46 -6.06
CA ARG A 54 -0.10 10.47 -7.07
C ARG A 54 -0.79 10.17 -8.41
N ARG A 55 -0.84 8.89 -8.81
CA ARG A 55 -1.46 8.45 -10.07
C ARG A 55 -2.98 8.45 -10.02
N TYR A 56 -3.55 8.14 -8.86
CA TYR A 56 -4.99 8.03 -8.61
C TYR A 56 -5.36 8.89 -7.40
N PRO A 57 -5.53 10.21 -7.60
CA PRO A 57 -5.98 11.11 -6.55
C PRO A 57 -7.36 10.70 -6.04
N GLN A 58 -7.58 10.77 -4.72
CA GLN A 58 -8.89 10.42 -4.14
C GLN A 58 -10.00 11.38 -4.57
N HIS A 59 -9.65 12.63 -4.89
CA HIS A 59 -10.60 13.62 -5.37
C HIS A 59 -10.30 13.96 -6.82
N PRO A 60 -11.34 14.08 -7.65
CA PRO A 60 -11.17 14.60 -8.99
C PRO A 60 -10.56 16.01 -8.93
N PRO A 61 -9.72 16.39 -9.90
CA PRO A 61 -9.28 17.77 -10.06
C PRO A 61 -10.47 18.73 -10.14
N ALA A 62 -10.28 20.01 -9.76
CA ALA A 62 -11.34 21.01 -9.80
C ALA A 62 -11.95 21.21 -11.20
N ASP A 63 -11.14 20.99 -12.24
CA ASP A 63 -11.52 21.09 -13.64
C ASP A 63 -11.93 19.74 -14.26
N PHE A 64 -12.14 18.70 -13.45
CA PHE A 64 -12.66 17.43 -13.93
C PHE A 64 -14.13 17.58 -14.33
N ASP A 65 -14.40 17.46 -15.63
CA ASP A 65 -15.76 17.42 -16.13
C ASP A 65 -16.34 15.99 -15.97
N PRO A 66 -17.30 15.79 -15.06
CA PRO A 66 -17.90 14.47 -14.85
C PRO A 66 -18.67 13.95 -16.08
N THR A 67 -19.00 14.81 -17.05
CA THR A 67 -19.66 14.39 -18.30
C THR A 67 -18.71 13.70 -19.28
N TYR A 68 -17.39 13.85 -19.09
CA TYR A 68 -16.37 13.18 -19.92
C TYR A 68 -16.27 11.67 -19.68
N ALA A 69 -16.83 11.18 -18.55
CA ALA A 69 -16.85 9.76 -18.20
C ALA A 69 -17.87 8.94 -19.01
N GLY A 70 -18.68 9.56 -19.88
CA GLY A 70 -19.66 8.88 -20.75
C GLY A 70 -20.90 8.33 -20.04
N GLU A 71 -20.83 8.14 -18.71
CA GLU A 71 -21.90 7.63 -17.86
C GLU A 71 -21.77 8.24 -16.45
N ARG A 72 -22.88 8.78 -15.94
CA ARG A 72 -22.99 9.36 -14.59
C ARG A 72 -23.55 8.27 -13.67
N TRP A 73 -22.79 7.91 -12.64
CA TRP A 73 -23.16 6.87 -11.66
C TRP A 73 -23.92 7.41 -10.44
N ASP A 74 -24.24 8.70 -10.42
CA ASP A 74 -25.12 9.33 -9.43
C ASP A 74 -26.51 9.55 -10.04
N GLU A 75 -27.46 8.70 -9.63
CA GLU A 75 -28.89 8.92 -9.81
C GLU A 75 -29.40 9.84 -8.69
N ASP A 76 -29.54 11.13 -9.01
CA ASP A 76 -30.60 12.01 -8.49
C ASP A 76 -31.17 12.81 -9.66
#